data_AF-A0A221T2T3-F1
#
_entry.id   AF-A0A221T2T3-F1
#
_cell.length_a   1.000
_cell.length_b   1.000
_cell.length_c   1.000
_cell.angle_alpha   90.00
_cell.angle_beta   90.00
_cell.angle_gamma   90.00
#
_symmetry.space_group_name_H-M   'P 1'
#
loop_
_entity.id
_entity.type
_entity.pdbx_description
1 polymer ?
#
loop_
_entity_poly.entity_id
_entity_poly.type
_entity_poly.pdbx_seq_one_letter_code
_entity_poly.pdbx_strand_id
1 'polypeptide(L)'
;MFRRPPAPQQQELPPDVKALQARIAELEQNQVALKEIILGQQTAFEQIDVSLMELLETVPHLHRPTIQALLAQRIRMLARLPLGLHENDPKAQEAFEALTKYPAGTYVNAAMSATELLRYRVHSVVTLITKIASGENIGVQDVVFQGENDLEVLINHEKARVRRQQPQ
;
A
#
# COMPACT_ATOMS: atom_id res chain seq x y z
N MET A 1 -6.92 -50.58 -47.52
CA MET A 1 -7.05 -49.10 -47.59
C MET A 1 -7.50 -48.60 -46.22
N PHE A 2 -6.62 -47.98 -45.43
CA PHE A 2 -6.98 -47.40 -44.13
C PHE A 2 -7.51 -45.99 -44.35
N ARG A 3 -8.80 -45.74 -44.05
CA ARG A 3 -9.39 -44.40 -44.03
C ARG A 3 -8.94 -43.71 -42.73
N ARG A 4 -8.21 -42.61 -42.83
CA ARG A 4 -7.91 -41.75 -41.66
C ARG A 4 -9.24 -41.25 -41.08
N PRO A 5 -9.43 -41.28 -39.75
CA PRO A 5 -10.60 -40.65 -39.15
C PRO A 5 -10.59 -39.15 -39.45
N PRO A 6 -11.76 -38.53 -39.69
CA PRO A 6 -11.85 -37.11 -39.94
C PRO A 6 -11.28 -36.34 -38.74
N ALA A 7 -10.47 -35.31 -39.02
CA ALA A 7 -9.96 -34.42 -37.98
C ALA A 7 -11.15 -33.87 -37.18
N PRO A 8 -11.04 -33.78 -35.83
CA PRO A 8 -12.10 -33.20 -35.02
C PRO A 8 -12.38 -31.79 -35.54
N GLN A 9 -13.62 -31.56 -35.96
CA GLN A 9 -14.07 -30.23 -36.36
C GLN A 9 -13.91 -29.33 -35.15
N GLN A 10 -12.94 -28.40 -35.20
CA GLN A 10 -12.84 -27.34 -34.22
C GLN A 10 -14.13 -26.53 -34.33
N GLN A 11 -15.00 -26.72 -33.33
CA GLN A 11 -16.24 -25.99 -33.22
C GLN A 11 -15.85 -24.52 -33.04
N GLU A 12 -15.99 -23.72 -34.10
CA GLU A 12 -15.69 -22.30 -34.04
C GLU A 12 -16.65 -21.66 -33.03
N LEU A 13 -16.09 -21.25 -31.90
CA LEU A 13 -16.84 -20.53 -30.88
C LEU A 13 -17.52 -19.31 -31.52
N PRO A 14 -18.78 -19.01 -31.14
CA PRO A 14 -19.47 -17.82 -31.61
C PRO A 14 -18.61 -16.56 -31.40
N PRO A 15 -18.66 -15.58 -32.31
CA PRO A 15 -17.82 -14.38 -32.24
C PRO A 15 -17.94 -13.64 -30.91
N ASP A 16 -19.14 -13.63 -30.29
CA ASP A 16 -19.37 -13.03 -28.97
C ASP A 16 -18.64 -13.78 -27.84
N VAL A 17 -18.53 -15.11 -27.94
CA VAL A 17 -17.80 -15.94 -26.97
C VAL A 17 -16.28 -15.77 -27.15
N LYS A 18 -15.79 -15.65 -28.39
CA LYS A 18 -14.38 -15.33 -28.66
C LYS A 18 -14.00 -13.95 -28.13
N ALA A 19 -14.87 -12.95 -28.32
CA ALA A 19 -14.66 -11.60 -27.78
C ALA A 19 -14.65 -11.57 -26.24
N LEU A 20 -15.57 -12.31 -25.61
CA LEU A 20 -15.61 -12.45 -24.15
C LEU A 20 -14.34 -13.15 -23.61
N GLN A 21 -13.88 -14.22 -24.26
CA GLN A 21 -12.64 -14.90 -23.89
C GLN A 21 -11.41 -14.01 -24.03
N ALA A 22 -11.31 -13.24 -25.12
CA ALA A 22 -10.22 -12.28 -25.30
C ALA A 22 -10.22 -11.21 -24.19
N ARG A 23 -11.41 -10.72 -23.81
CA ARG A 23 -11.54 -9.75 -22.72
C ARG A 23 -11.18 -10.34 -21.36
N ILE A 24 -11.54 -11.58 -21.09
CA ILE A 24 -11.13 -12.28 -19.85
C ILE A 24 -9.61 -12.41 -19.81
N ALA A 25 -8.97 -12.86 -20.89
CA ALA A 25 -7.51 -12.98 -20.94
C ALA A 25 -6.80 -11.63 -20.75
N GLU A 26 -7.33 -10.54 -21.32
CA GLU A 26 -6.84 -9.18 -21.10
C GLU A 26 -6.96 -8.76 -19.63
N LEU A 27 -8.10 -9.02 -18.99
CA LEU A 27 -8.31 -8.71 -17.58
C LEU A 27 -7.38 -9.53 -16.67
N GLU A 28 -7.13 -10.79 -16.99
CA GLU A 28 -6.17 -11.64 -16.27
C GLU A 28 -4.73 -11.11 -16.41
N GLN A 29 -4.32 -10.71 -17.62
CA GLN A 29 -3.01 -10.07 -17.84
C GLN A 29 -2.88 -8.75 -17.07
N ASN A 30 -3.91 -7.91 -17.11
CA ASN A 30 -3.94 -6.66 -16.37
C ASN A 30 -3.87 -6.92 -14.85
N GLN A 31 -4.52 -7.97 -14.35
CA GLN A 31 -4.45 -8.37 -12.94
C GLN A 31 -3.02 -8.77 -12.54
N VAL A 32 -2.31 -9.52 -13.39
CA VAL A 32 -0.89 -9.89 -13.14
C VAL A 32 -0.02 -8.63 -13.10
N ALA A 33 -0.14 -7.76 -14.10
CA ALA A 33 0.63 -6.51 -14.15
C ALA A 33 0.37 -5.61 -12.93
N LEU A 34 -0.89 -5.49 -12.49
CA LEU A 34 -1.25 -4.74 -11.29
C LEU A 34 -0.61 -5.33 -10.02
N LYS A 35 -0.58 -6.66 -9.87
CA LYS A 35 0.09 -7.31 -8.74
C LYS A 35 1.59 -7.02 -8.74
N GLU A 36 2.26 -7.09 -9.89
CA GLU A 36 3.68 -6.76 -10.01
C GLU A 36 3.96 -5.30 -9.64
N ILE A 37 3.11 -4.36 -10.08
CA ILE A 37 3.22 -2.95 -9.71
C ILE A 37 3.06 -2.77 -8.19
N ILE A 38 2.08 -3.41 -7.57
CA ILE A 38 1.87 -3.34 -6.11
C ILE A 38 3.08 -3.89 -5.37
N LEU A 39 3.60 -5.05 -5.77
CA LEU A 39 4.80 -5.65 -5.16
C LEU A 39 6.03 -4.76 -5.34
N GLY A 40 6.20 -4.15 -6.52
CA GLY A 40 7.27 -3.19 -6.77
C GLY A 40 7.17 -1.96 -5.87
N GLN A 41 5.96 -1.41 -5.69
CA GLN A 41 5.72 -0.28 -4.78
C GLN A 41 5.98 -0.66 -3.33
N GLN A 42 5.50 -1.81 -2.87
CA GLN A 42 5.77 -2.30 -1.52
C GLN A 42 7.28 -2.40 -1.28
N THR A 43 8.01 -3.01 -2.22
CA THR A 43 9.47 -3.15 -2.14
C THR A 43 10.15 -1.78 -2.07
N ALA A 44 9.71 -0.80 -2.87
CA ALA A 44 10.26 0.55 -2.84
C ALA A 44 10.00 1.24 -1.48
N PHE A 45 8.81 1.07 -0.90
CA PHE A 45 8.51 1.63 0.42
C PHE A 45 9.29 0.97 1.54
N GLU A 46 9.54 -0.34 1.46
CA GLU A 46 10.42 -1.03 2.43
C GLU A 46 11.84 -0.46 2.45
N GLN A 47 12.35 0.00 1.31
CA GLN A 47 13.70 0.58 1.22
C GLN A 47 13.85 1.87 2.01
N ILE A 48 12.77 2.62 2.27
CA ILE A 48 12.84 3.84 3.08
C ILE A 48 13.33 3.54 4.50
N ASP A 49 12.75 2.52 5.14
CA ASP A 49 13.18 2.12 6.48
C ASP A 49 14.60 1.53 6.45
N VAL A 50 14.99 0.82 5.38
CA VAL A 50 16.37 0.33 5.21
C VAL A 50 17.35 1.50 5.14
N SER A 51 17.10 2.48 4.28
CA SER A 51 17.94 3.67 4.16
C SER A 51 17.97 4.49 5.45
N LEU A 52 16.87 4.58 6.19
CA LEU A 52 16.84 5.23 7.51
C LEU A 52 17.68 4.49 8.56
N MET A 53 17.68 3.15 8.53
CA MET A 53 18.54 2.34 9.40
C MET A 53 20.02 2.53 9.04
N GLU A 54 20.38 2.51 7.75
CA GLU A 54 21.75 2.80 7.29
C GLU A 54 22.18 4.22 7.69
N LEU A 55 21.26 5.18 7.62
CA LEU A 55 21.51 6.56 8.05
C LEU A 55 21.79 6.63 9.56
N LEU A 56 21.14 5.83 10.41
CA LEU A 56 21.43 5.80 11.85
C LEU A 56 22.88 5.44 12.17
N GLU A 57 23.52 4.63 11.33
CA GLU A 57 24.91 4.21 11.53
C GLU A 57 25.89 5.37 11.30
N THR A 58 25.54 6.28 10.40
CA THR A 58 26.42 7.36 9.92
C THR A 58 26.07 8.74 10.48
N VAL A 59 24.84 8.95 10.95
CA VAL A 59 24.37 10.26 11.41
C VAL A 59 24.94 10.65 12.79
N PRO A 60 25.27 11.95 13.01
CA PRO A 60 25.69 12.44 14.32
C PRO A 60 24.68 12.12 15.44
N HIS A 61 25.19 11.92 16.67
CA HIS A 61 24.38 11.55 17.83
C HIS A 61 23.17 12.48 18.07
N LEU A 62 23.30 13.76 17.78
CA LEU A 62 22.24 14.76 17.95
C LEU A 62 20.99 14.46 17.11
N HIS A 63 21.15 13.92 15.90
CA HIS A 63 20.02 13.64 15.00
C HIS A 63 19.47 12.22 15.13
N ARG A 64 20.17 11.33 15.85
CA ARG A 64 19.73 9.94 16.04
C ARG A 64 18.31 9.82 16.59
N PRO A 65 17.88 10.60 17.60
CA PRO A 65 16.49 10.53 18.09
C PRO A 65 15.47 10.87 17.01
N THR A 66 15.76 11.86 16.15
CA THR A 66 14.88 12.25 15.04
C THR A 66 14.78 11.15 13.99
N ILE A 67 15.90 10.52 13.62
CA ILE A 67 15.89 9.38 12.68
C ILE A 67 15.18 8.16 13.29
N GLN A 68 15.36 7.89 14.58
CA GLN A 68 14.60 6.85 15.29
C GLN A 68 13.09 7.13 15.30
N ALA A 69 12.70 8.40 15.44
CA ALA A 69 11.30 8.80 15.34
C ALA A 69 10.72 8.60 13.93
N LEU A 70 11.53 8.82 12.87
CA LEU A 70 11.13 8.52 11.49
C LEU A 70 10.92 7.02 11.29
N LEU A 71 11.81 6.17 11.81
CA LEU A 71 11.64 4.71 11.80
C LEU A 71 10.41 4.25 12.60
N ALA A 72 10.03 4.99 13.65
CA ALA A 72 8.82 4.73 14.41
C ALA A 72 7.53 4.96 13.62
N GLN A 73 7.61 5.58 12.42
CA GLN A 73 6.51 5.62 11.45
C GLN A 73 6.26 4.26 10.77
N ARG A 74 7.11 3.24 10.98
CA ARG A 74 6.88 1.83 10.63
C ARG A 74 6.42 1.62 9.18
N ILE A 75 7.02 2.34 8.21
CA ILE A 75 6.64 2.28 6.79
C ILE A 75 6.78 0.86 6.25
N ARG A 76 7.87 0.16 6.60
CA ARG A 76 8.10 -1.24 6.19
C ARG A 76 7.03 -2.19 6.73
N MET A 77 6.60 -2.01 7.97
CA MET A 77 5.54 -2.86 8.54
C MET A 77 4.23 -2.64 7.79
N LEU A 78 3.87 -1.38 7.49
CA LEU A 78 2.68 -1.05 6.70
C LEU A 78 2.75 -1.62 5.28
N ALA A 79 3.89 -1.45 4.60
CA ALA A 79 4.09 -1.93 3.23
C ALA A 79 3.95 -3.45 3.11
N ARG A 80 4.30 -4.20 4.17
CA ARG A 80 4.24 -5.66 4.23
C ARG A 80 2.87 -6.24 4.55
N LEU A 81 1.91 -5.40 4.93
CA LEU A 81 0.57 -5.91 5.18
C LEU A 81 0.00 -6.42 3.85
N PRO A 82 -0.50 -7.66 3.79
CA PRO A 82 -0.99 -8.24 2.55
C PRO A 82 -2.35 -7.68 2.14
N LEU A 83 -2.79 -6.56 2.72
CA LEU A 83 -4.10 -5.97 2.51
C LEU A 83 -4.35 -5.63 1.03
N GLY A 84 -3.35 -5.11 0.31
CA GLY A 84 -3.48 -4.82 -1.12
C GLY A 84 -3.54 -6.07 -2.03
N LEU A 85 -3.16 -7.24 -1.52
CA LEU A 85 -3.22 -8.51 -2.23
C LEU A 85 -4.44 -9.35 -1.82
N HIS A 86 -4.92 -9.15 -0.59
CA HIS A 86 -6.02 -9.86 0.05
C HIS A 86 -6.86 -8.87 0.89
N GLU A 87 -7.72 -8.09 0.24
CA GLU A 87 -8.49 -7.00 0.89
C GLU A 87 -9.38 -7.47 2.06
N ASN A 88 -9.68 -8.78 2.12
CA ASN A 88 -10.51 -9.41 3.13
C ASN A 88 -9.76 -10.35 4.09
N ASP A 89 -8.42 -10.28 4.16
CA ASP A 89 -7.65 -11.07 5.14
C ASP A 89 -7.84 -10.51 6.56
N PRO A 90 -8.57 -11.19 7.47
CA PRO A 90 -8.86 -10.67 8.80
C PRO A 90 -7.59 -10.48 9.63
N LYS A 91 -6.55 -11.30 9.43
CA LYS A 91 -5.29 -11.18 10.18
C LYS A 91 -4.51 -9.94 9.77
N ALA A 92 -4.57 -9.61 8.48
CA ALA A 92 -3.95 -8.40 7.96
C ALA A 92 -4.66 -7.14 8.45
N GLN A 93 -6.00 -7.21 8.58
CA GLN A 93 -6.82 -6.13 9.15
C GLN A 93 -6.51 -5.93 10.64
N GLU A 94 -6.48 -7.00 11.43
CA GLU A 94 -6.08 -6.95 12.84
C GLU A 94 -4.66 -6.39 13.01
N ALA A 95 -3.71 -6.78 12.15
CA ALA A 95 -2.36 -6.25 12.17
C ALA A 95 -2.30 -4.75 11.84
N PHE A 96 -3.13 -4.29 10.89
CA PHE A 96 -3.25 -2.87 10.56
C PHE A 96 -3.84 -2.06 11.72
N GLU A 97 -4.89 -2.57 12.35
CA GLU A 97 -5.51 -1.96 13.53
C GLU A 97 -4.51 -1.88 14.70
N ALA A 98 -3.79 -2.96 14.98
CA ALA A 98 -2.77 -2.98 16.02
C ALA A 98 -1.63 -1.98 15.74
N LEU A 99 -1.25 -1.83 14.46
CA LEU A 99 -0.17 -0.95 14.03
C LEU A 99 -0.56 0.54 14.09
N THR A 100 -1.80 0.86 13.73
CA THR A 100 -2.30 2.24 13.65
C THR A 100 -3.07 2.68 14.88
N LYS A 101 -3.44 1.73 15.75
CA LYS A 101 -4.42 1.91 16.84
C LYS A 101 -5.73 2.52 16.34
N TYR A 102 -6.11 2.24 15.10
CA TYR A 102 -7.38 2.68 14.55
C TYR A 102 -8.54 1.99 15.28
N PRO A 103 -9.65 2.70 15.58
CA PRO A 103 -10.82 2.07 16.16
C PRO A 103 -11.46 1.08 15.16
N ALA A 104 -11.84 -0.10 15.64
CA ALA A 104 -12.55 -1.10 14.83
C ALA A 104 -13.79 -0.51 14.16
N GLY A 105 -14.00 -0.83 12.88
CA GLY A 105 -15.15 -0.36 12.09
C GLY A 105 -15.04 1.08 11.56
N THR A 106 -13.88 1.74 11.69
CA THR A 106 -13.68 3.11 11.19
C THR A 106 -13.44 3.17 9.67
N TYR A 107 -12.83 2.14 9.08
CA TYR A 107 -12.45 2.13 7.67
C TYR A 107 -13.42 1.31 6.82
N VAL A 108 -13.76 1.83 5.65
CA VAL A 108 -14.63 1.19 4.66
C VAL A 108 -13.90 0.04 3.96
N ASN A 109 -12.60 0.22 3.70
CA ASN A 109 -11.73 -0.79 3.09
C ASN A 109 -10.31 -0.66 3.66
N ALA A 110 -9.90 -1.65 4.46
CA ALA A 110 -8.60 -1.64 5.13
C ALA A 110 -7.42 -1.52 4.17
N ALA A 111 -7.49 -2.17 3.00
CA ALA A 111 -6.43 -2.15 2.00
C ALA A 111 -6.25 -0.78 1.39
N MET A 112 -7.35 -0.11 1.07
CA MET A 112 -7.34 1.25 0.58
C MET A 112 -6.79 2.20 1.65
N SER A 113 -7.27 2.09 2.90
CA SER A 113 -6.82 2.95 4.00
C SER A 113 -5.34 2.73 4.31
N ALA A 114 -4.85 1.49 4.33
CA ALA A 114 -3.44 1.18 4.54
C ALA A 114 -2.56 1.74 3.42
N THR A 115 -3.00 1.62 2.16
CA THR A 115 -2.30 2.19 1.01
C THR A 115 -2.23 3.71 1.10
N GLU A 116 -3.31 4.38 1.52
CA GLU A 116 -3.33 5.83 1.71
C GLU A 116 -2.44 6.30 2.85
N LEU A 117 -2.50 5.62 4.00
CA LEU A 117 -1.61 5.93 5.12
C LEU A 117 -0.14 5.76 4.71
N LEU A 118 0.17 4.69 3.99
CA LEU A 118 1.52 4.44 3.50
C LEU A 118 2.00 5.59 2.61
N ARG A 119 1.15 6.08 1.70
CA ARG A 119 1.47 7.25 0.86
C ARG A 119 1.72 8.51 1.68
N TYR A 120 0.88 8.81 2.67
CA TYR A 120 1.08 9.98 3.54
C TYR A 120 2.38 9.88 4.31
N ARG A 121 2.64 8.74 4.96
CA ARG A 121 3.87 8.54 5.75
C ARG A 121 5.13 8.64 4.91
N VAL A 122 5.13 8.06 3.71
CA VAL A 122 6.26 8.15 2.78
C VAL A 122 6.51 9.60 2.39
N HIS A 123 5.46 10.33 2.02
CA HIS A 123 5.58 11.74 1.67
C HIS A 123 6.12 12.58 2.84
N SER A 124 5.57 12.39 4.04
CA SER A 124 6.00 13.05 5.27
C SER A 124 7.44 12.75 5.62
N VAL A 125 7.85 11.47 5.60
CA VAL A 125 9.23 11.06 5.90
C VAL A 125 10.22 11.67 4.90
N VAL A 126 9.95 11.59 3.60
CA VAL A 126 10.81 12.19 2.56
C VAL A 126 10.94 13.71 2.77
N THR A 127 9.82 14.38 3.06
CA THR A 127 9.81 15.82 3.34
C THR A 127 10.65 16.16 4.56
N LEU A 128 10.44 15.47 5.69
CA LEU A 128 11.18 15.71 6.92
C LEU A 128 12.68 15.45 6.77
N ILE A 129 13.06 14.37 6.08
CA ILE A 129 14.48 14.09 5.79
C ILE A 129 15.09 15.20 4.94
N THR A 130 14.37 15.69 3.92
CA THR A 130 14.85 16.77 3.05
C THR A 130 15.04 18.06 3.85
N LYS A 131 14.12 18.38 4.76
CA LYS A 131 14.25 19.52 5.68
C LYS A 131 15.47 19.38 6.58
N ILE A 132 15.68 18.21 7.20
CA ILE A 132 16.86 17.91 8.02
C ILE A 132 18.15 18.09 7.18
N ALA A 133 18.18 17.55 5.96
CA ALA A 133 19.33 17.65 5.07
C ALA A 133 19.62 19.10 4.63
N SER A 134 18.59 19.95 4.55
CA SER A 134 18.72 21.38 4.26
C SER A 134 19.14 22.23 5.47
N GLY A 135 19.32 21.61 6.65
CA GLY A 135 19.74 22.29 7.87
C GLY A 135 18.60 22.84 8.72
N GLU A 136 17.34 22.51 8.42
CA GLU A 136 16.22 22.86 9.28
C GLU A 136 16.29 22.10 10.61
N ASN A 137 15.95 22.78 11.70
CA ASN A 137 15.93 22.20 13.03
C ASN A 137 14.63 21.41 13.25
N ILE A 138 14.60 20.17 12.76
CA ILE A 138 13.48 19.22 12.95
C ILE A 138 13.75 18.34 14.16
N GLY A 139 12.92 18.49 15.19
CA GLY A 139 12.96 17.71 16.41
C GLY A 139 12.13 16.43 16.32
N VAL A 140 12.28 15.58 17.34
CA VAL A 140 11.46 14.37 17.52
C VAL A 140 9.96 14.70 17.56
N GLN A 141 9.59 15.82 18.18
CA GLN A 141 8.19 16.23 18.31
C GLN A 141 7.55 16.54 16.96
N ASP A 142 8.28 17.17 16.04
CA ASP A 142 7.79 17.46 14.69
C ASP A 142 7.50 16.17 13.91
N VAL A 143 8.38 15.18 14.06
CA VAL A 143 8.21 13.86 13.42
C VAL A 143 7.00 13.12 14.00
N VAL A 144 6.82 13.13 15.32
CA VAL A 144 5.67 12.49 15.98
C VAL A 144 4.38 13.19 15.56
N PHE A 145 4.34 14.51 15.63
CA PHE A 145 3.19 15.32 15.22
C PHE A 145 2.79 15.05 13.78
N GLN A 146 3.77 14.99 12.86
CA GLN A 146 3.47 14.69 11.46
C GLN A 146 2.88 13.28 11.29
N GLY A 147 3.40 12.28 12.02
CA GLY A 147 2.85 10.93 11.99
C GLY A 147 1.41 10.82 12.51
N GLU A 148 1.07 11.61 13.53
CA GLU A 148 -0.30 11.74 14.05
C GLU A 148 -1.20 12.46 13.06
N ASN A 149 -0.72 13.53 12.42
CA ASN A 149 -1.45 14.26 11.40
C ASN A 149 -1.75 13.38 10.16
N ASP A 150 -0.79 12.56 9.72
CA ASP A 150 -1.01 11.61 8.62
C ASP A 150 -2.14 10.62 8.94
N LEU A 151 -2.23 10.17 10.19
CA LEU A 151 -3.33 9.32 10.67
C LEU A 151 -4.65 10.09 10.69
N GLU A 152 -4.67 11.33 11.18
CA GLU A 152 -5.86 12.16 11.26
C GLU A 152 -6.44 12.48 9.87
N VAL A 153 -5.59 12.79 8.90
CA VAL A 153 -5.99 13.00 7.50
C VAL A 153 -6.71 11.77 6.96
N LEU A 154 -6.15 10.57 7.19
CA LEU A 154 -6.81 9.33 6.78
C LEU A 154 -8.15 9.12 7.50
N ILE A 155 -8.26 9.39 8.82
CA ILE A 155 -9.52 9.27 9.57
C ILE A 155 -10.59 10.17 8.94
N ASN A 156 -10.22 11.40 8.60
CA ASN A 156 -11.14 12.36 8.00
C ASN A 156 -11.61 11.91 6.62
N HIS A 157 -10.73 11.29 5.82
CA HIS A 157 -11.11 10.68 4.55
C HIS A 157 -12.08 9.50 4.73
N GLU A 158 -11.82 8.60 5.69
CA GLU A 158 -12.73 7.48 5.97
C GLU A 158 -14.11 7.95 6.45
N LYS A 159 -14.17 8.92 7.37
CA LYS A 159 -15.43 9.55 7.80
C LYS A 159 -16.21 10.12 6.62
N ALA A 160 -15.52 10.76 5.67
CA ALA A 160 -16.14 11.29 4.46
C ALA A 160 -16.67 10.18 3.54
N ARG A 161 -15.96 9.05 3.42
CA ARG A 161 -16.41 7.87 2.66
C ARG A 161 -17.68 7.25 3.26
N VAL A 162 -17.69 7.02 4.57
CA VAL A 162 -18.85 6.47 5.28
C VAL A 162 -20.08 7.35 5.08
N ARG A 163 -19.94 8.68 5.21
CA ARG A 163 -21.04 9.63 4.96
C ARG A 163 -21.61 9.56 3.54
N ARG A 164 -20.79 9.24 2.54
CA ARG A 164 -21.24 9.10 1.14
C ARG A 164 -21.94 7.77 0.86
N GLN A 165 -21.75 6.75 1.70
CA GLN A 165 -22.32 5.41 1.51
C GLN A 165 -23.63 5.19 2.26
N GLN A 166 -23.98 6.05 3.23
CA GLN A 166 -25.26 5.98 3.91
C GLN A 166 -26.36 6.55 2.99
N PRO A 167 -27.38 5.74 2.60
CA PRO A 167 -28.51 6.26 1.84
C PRO A 167 -29.25 7.31 2.68
N GLN A 168 -29.59 8.43 2.05
CA GLN A 168 -30.50 9.43 2.63
C GLN A 168 -31.91 8.87 2.77
#